data_AF-A0A388SMH6-F1
#
_entry.id   AF-A0A388SMH6-F1
#
_cell.length_a   1.000
_cell.length_b   1.000
_cell.length_c   1.000
_cell.angle_alpha   90.00
_cell.angle_beta   90.00
_cell.angle_gamma   90.00
#
_symmetry.space_group_name_H-M   'P 1'
#
loop_
_entity.id
_entity.type
_entity.pdbx_description
1 polymer ?
#
loop_
_entity_poly.entity_id
_entity_poly.type
_entity_poly.pdbx_seq_one_letter_code
_entity_poly.pdbx_strand_id
1 'polypeptide(L)'
;MAALTALCGLLVLGAACGKKVMPVPQDNRELFTWRSATATATANGCIVARGEAQGNVDNLASVIVEIQVLDAPANGAGDSCAGCPFQATSRQEFRPEKQLTPQATAIVEMTMCPDRKAPAYRWRLVGVNVLTRFAHALSKVQTLVADPNAPGFNLPVEEAAPQQQTEIVLP
;
A
#
# COMPACT_ATOMS: atom_id res chain seq x y z
N MET A 1 -36.53 53.44 14.83
CA MET A 1 -36.76 51.98 14.99
C MET A 1 -36.65 51.31 13.62
N ALA A 2 -35.44 51.15 13.08
CA ALA A 2 -35.25 50.50 11.77
C ALA A 2 -33.83 49.89 11.59
N ALA A 3 -32.86 50.30 12.41
CA ALA A 3 -31.46 49.88 12.26
C ALA A 3 -31.11 48.56 12.97
N LEU A 4 -31.91 48.09 13.94
CA LEU A 4 -31.62 46.86 14.69
C LEU A 4 -32.10 45.57 14.00
N THR A 5 -33.05 45.65 13.06
CA THR A 5 -33.61 44.46 12.39
C THR A 5 -32.79 43.99 11.20
N ALA A 6 -31.88 44.82 10.67
CA ALA A 6 -31.03 44.46 9.53
C ALA A 6 -29.79 43.62 9.91
N LEU A 7 -29.39 43.61 11.19
CA LEU A 7 -28.15 42.96 11.64
C LEU A 7 -28.32 41.46 11.98
N CYS A 8 -29.55 40.98 12.19
CA CYS A 8 -29.82 39.56 12.46
C CYS A 8 -29.92 38.69 11.19
N GLY A 9 -30.12 39.28 10.01
CA GLY A 9 -30.30 38.51 8.77
C GLY A 9 -29.01 37.95 8.17
N LEU A 10 -27.85 38.49 8.55
CA LEU A 10 -26.55 38.17 7.94
C LEU A 10 -25.76 37.06 8.66
N LEU A 11 -26.19 36.64 9.85
CA LEU A 11 -25.46 35.66 10.67
C LEU A 11 -25.84 34.18 10.41
N VAL A 12 -26.78 33.89 9.51
CA VAL A 12 -27.29 32.53 9.26
C VAL A 12 -26.60 31.81 8.08
N LEU A 13 -25.72 32.47 7.34
CA LEU A 13 -25.01 31.87 6.19
C LEU A 13 -23.67 31.21 6.56
N GLY A 14 -23.34 31.12 7.85
CA GLY A 14 -22.11 30.54 8.37
C GLY A 14 -22.11 29.01 8.35
N ALA A 15 -21.56 28.44 7.27
CA ALA A 15 -20.78 27.20 7.28
C ALA A 15 -21.41 25.95 7.93
N ALA A 16 -22.56 25.50 7.41
CA ALA A 16 -22.85 24.07 7.43
C ALA A 16 -22.00 23.38 6.35
N CYS A 17 -20.68 23.28 6.56
CA CYS A 17 -19.86 22.26 5.91
C CYS A 17 -20.24 20.91 6.54
N GLY A 18 -21.46 20.46 6.26
CA GLY A 18 -21.93 19.15 6.62
C GLY A 18 -20.96 18.15 6.01
N LYS A 19 -20.19 17.48 6.87
CA LYS A 19 -19.30 16.40 6.47
C LYS A 19 -20.20 15.32 5.86
N LYS A 20 -20.37 15.33 4.53
CA LYS A 20 -21.01 14.26 3.78
C LYS A 20 -20.07 13.06 3.85
N VAL A 21 -20.12 12.35 4.97
CA VAL A 21 -19.46 11.06 5.09
C VAL A 21 -20.28 10.09 4.27
N MET A 22 -19.64 9.44 3.31
CA MET A 22 -20.29 8.39 2.54
C MET A 22 -20.81 7.31 3.50
N PRO A 23 -22.06 6.83 3.34
CA PRO A 23 -22.57 5.76 4.16
C PRO A 23 -21.69 4.53 3.99
N VAL A 24 -21.08 4.09 5.09
CA VAL A 24 -20.32 2.83 5.13
C VAL A 24 -21.34 1.70 5.06
N PRO A 25 -21.12 0.66 4.23
CA PRO A 25 -22.00 -0.51 4.23
C PRO A 25 -22.12 -1.08 5.66
N GLN A 26 -23.35 -1.22 6.13
CA GLN A 26 -23.66 -1.39 7.55
C GLN A 26 -23.58 -2.82 8.06
N ASP A 27 -23.44 -3.82 7.18
CA ASP A 27 -23.42 -5.21 7.62
C ASP A 27 -21.99 -5.69 7.90
N ASN A 28 -21.60 -5.58 9.16
CA ASN A 28 -20.31 -6.08 9.66
C ASN A 28 -20.16 -7.61 9.45
N ARG A 29 -21.24 -8.35 9.21
CA ARG A 29 -21.19 -9.79 8.92
C ARG A 29 -20.61 -10.09 7.54
N GLU A 30 -20.54 -9.11 6.66
CA GLU A 30 -19.97 -9.26 5.31
C GLU A 30 -18.50 -8.83 5.24
N LEU A 31 -17.96 -8.31 6.35
CA LEU A 31 -16.58 -7.86 6.46
C LEU A 31 -15.63 -9.01 6.80
N PHE A 32 -14.42 -8.90 6.28
CA PHE A 32 -13.25 -9.62 6.75
C PHE A 32 -12.12 -8.64 7.04
N THR A 33 -11.17 -9.07 7.86
CA THR A 33 -10.00 -8.27 8.25
C THR A 33 -8.75 -9.13 8.24
N TRP A 34 -7.59 -8.51 8.08
CA TRP A 34 -6.30 -9.19 8.25
C TRP A 34 -5.98 -9.33 9.73
N ARG A 35 -5.89 -10.58 10.20
CA ARG A 35 -5.39 -10.90 11.54
C ARG A 35 -3.87 -10.74 11.60
N SER A 36 -3.19 -11.25 10.58
CA SER A 36 -1.74 -11.17 10.44
C SER A 36 -1.36 -11.11 8.96
N ALA A 37 -0.18 -10.53 8.69
CA ALA A 37 0.44 -10.57 7.39
C ALA A 37 1.95 -10.68 7.61
N THR A 38 2.62 -11.58 6.91
CA THR A 38 4.08 -11.76 6.94
C THR A 38 4.61 -11.87 5.52
N ALA A 39 5.86 -11.54 5.30
CA ALA A 39 6.51 -11.75 4.02
C ALA A 39 7.97 -12.12 4.19
N THR A 40 8.48 -12.87 3.21
CA THR A 40 9.89 -13.21 3.09
C THR A 40 10.39 -12.86 1.70
N ALA A 41 11.66 -12.47 1.61
CA ALA A 41 12.34 -12.28 0.34
C ALA A 41 12.95 -13.62 -0.08
N THR A 42 12.76 -14.00 -1.34
CA THR A 42 13.40 -15.16 -1.95
C THR A 42 14.77 -14.79 -2.51
N ALA A 43 15.61 -15.79 -2.77
CA ALA A 43 16.97 -15.55 -3.28
C ALA A 43 17.00 -14.83 -4.64
N ASN A 44 15.98 -15.04 -5.47
CA ASN A 44 15.81 -14.36 -6.75
C ASN A 44 15.16 -12.96 -6.62
N GLY A 45 14.97 -12.43 -5.40
CA GLY A 45 14.43 -11.09 -5.17
C GLY A 45 12.92 -10.95 -5.30
N CYS A 46 12.19 -12.06 -5.32
CA CYS A 46 10.73 -12.05 -5.22
C CYS A 46 10.30 -12.00 -3.75
N ILE A 47 9.05 -11.64 -3.53
CA ILE A 47 8.45 -11.51 -2.21
C ILE A 47 7.37 -12.58 -2.10
N VAL A 48 7.51 -13.47 -1.12
CA VAL A 48 6.46 -14.42 -0.73
C VAL A 48 5.70 -13.79 0.42
N ALA A 49 4.48 -13.35 0.17
CA ALA A 49 3.60 -12.76 1.17
C ALA A 49 2.56 -13.78 1.62
N ARG A 50 2.34 -13.86 2.93
CA ARG A 50 1.34 -14.68 3.57
C ARG A 50 0.42 -13.81 4.42
N GLY A 51 -0.89 -14.02 4.29
CA GLY A 51 -1.90 -13.30 5.05
C GLY A 51 -2.87 -14.26 5.73
N GLU A 52 -3.23 -13.97 6.97
CA GLU A 52 -4.32 -14.64 7.67
C GLU A 52 -5.50 -13.68 7.77
N ALA A 53 -6.57 -13.97 7.05
CA ALA A 53 -7.81 -13.23 7.11
C ALA A 53 -8.79 -13.89 8.09
N GLN A 54 -9.64 -13.09 8.73
CA GLN A 54 -10.70 -13.55 9.63
C GLN A 54 -12.00 -12.76 9.40
N GLY A 55 -13.13 -13.36 9.77
CA GLY A 55 -14.46 -12.82 9.53
C GLY A 55 -15.15 -13.58 8.40
N ASN A 56 -15.87 -12.88 7.52
CA ASN A 56 -16.51 -13.49 6.36
C ASN A 56 -15.55 -13.56 5.17
N VAL A 57 -14.62 -14.52 5.24
CA VAL A 57 -13.57 -14.68 4.21
C VAL A 57 -14.10 -15.26 2.90
N ASP A 58 -15.33 -15.79 2.87
CA ASP A 58 -16.01 -16.22 1.64
C ASP A 58 -16.26 -15.04 0.68
N ASN A 59 -16.28 -13.83 1.23
CA ASN A 59 -16.37 -12.57 0.49
C ASN A 59 -15.02 -12.05 -0.02
N LEU A 60 -13.89 -12.70 0.28
CA LEU A 60 -12.59 -12.33 -0.27
C LEU A 60 -12.53 -12.67 -1.76
N ALA A 61 -12.67 -11.66 -2.61
CA ALA A 61 -12.66 -11.83 -4.07
C ALA A 61 -11.25 -11.87 -4.64
N SER A 62 -10.36 -11.02 -4.13
CA SER A 62 -8.96 -10.99 -4.51
C SER A 62 -8.10 -10.40 -3.40
N VAL A 63 -6.81 -10.72 -3.46
CA VAL A 63 -5.78 -10.16 -2.60
C VAL A 63 -4.76 -9.47 -3.48
N ILE A 64 -4.38 -8.27 -3.08
CA ILE A 64 -3.42 -7.48 -3.83
C ILE A 64 -2.21 -7.22 -2.94
N VAL A 65 -1.03 -7.58 -3.45
CA VAL A 65 0.25 -7.22 -2.84
C VAL A 65 0.63 -5.86 -3.38
N GLU A 66 0.81 -4.90 -2.47
CA GLU A 66 1.36 -3.59 -2.80
C GLU A 66 2.74 -3.47 -2.18
N ILE A 67 3.70 -3.03 -2.99
CA ILE A 67 5.07 -2.78 -2.55
C ILE A 67 5.48 -1.36 -2.88
N GLN A 68 6.34 -0.82 -2.03
CA GLN A 68 7.10 0.41 -2.23
C GLN A 68 8.57 0.04 -2.14
N VAL A 69 9.29 0.27 -3.23
CA VAL A 69 10.75 0.07 -3.30
C VAL A 69 11.46 1.06 -2.36
N LEU A 70 12.43 0.58 -1.60
CA LEU A 70 13.37 1.41 -0.85
C LEU A 70 14.77 1.22 -1.47
N ASP A 71 15.25 2.25 -2.15
CA ASP A 71 16.58 2.24 -2.75
C ASP A 71 17.68 2.30 -1.68
N ALA A 72 18.86 1.74 -2.01
CA ALA A 72 20.03 1.92 -1.18
C ALA A 72 20.44 3.40 -1.18
N PRO A 73 20.85 4.00 -0.05
CA PRO A 73 21.38 5.36 -0.05
C PRO A 73 22.56 5.47 -1.01
N ALA A 74 22.44 6.22 -2.10
CA ALA A 74 23.58 6.54 -2.96
C ALA A 74 24.66 7.34 -2.21
N ASN A 75 24.30 8.05 -1.12
CA ASN A 75 25.19 8.92 -0.34
C ASN A 75 24.95 8.86 1.18
N GLY A 76 24.51 7.74 1.74
CA GLY A 76 24.27 7.60 3.19
C GLY A 76 23.01 8.30 3.74
N ALA A 77 22.29 9.06 2.92
CA ALA A 77 20.92 9.49 3.16
C ALA A 77 20.00 8.73 2.21
N GLY A 78 19.47 7.59 2.65
CA GLY A 78 18.49 6.85 1.86
C GLY A 78 17.16 7.57 1.94
N ASP A 79 16.39 7.55 0.85
CA ASP A 79 15.02 8.09 0.75
C ASP A 79 13.99 7.34 1.63
N SER A 80 14.44 6.76 2.74
CA SER A 80 13.61 6.40 3.88
C SER A 80 13.19 7.67 4.61
N CYS A 81 12.22 8.41 4.07
CA CYS A 81 11.55 9.44 4.86
C CYS A 81 10.71 8.78 5.96
N ALA A 82 11.27 8.75 7.16
CA ALA A 82 10.61 8.23 8.36
C ALA A 82 9.31 9.00 8.59
N GLY A 83 8.16 8.32 8.41
CA GLY A 83 6.82 8.91 8.58
C GLY A 83 6.09 9.25 7.28
N CYS A 84 6.71 9.07 6.11
CA CYS A 84 5.98 9.24 4.85
C CYS A 84 4.84 8.23 4.68
N PRO A 85 3.70 8.67 4.13
CA PRO A 85 2.62 7.76 3.78
C PRO A 85 3.14 6.68 2.83
N PHE A 86 2.58 5.48 2.96
CA PHE A 86 2.91 4.39 2.06
C PHE A 86 2.44 4.71 0.64
N GLN A 87 3.34 4.62 -0.34
CA GLN A 87 3.06 4.85 -1.75
C GLN A 87 3.42 3.59 -2.54
N ALA A 88 2.43 2.86 -3.02
CA ALA A 88 2.66 1.64 -3.78
C ALA A 88 3.32 1.98 -5.13
N THR A 89 4.55 1.50 -5.34
CA THR A 89 5.28 1.62 -6.62
C THR A 89 4.97 0.45 -7.55
N SER A 90 4.55 -0.69 -7.00
CA SER A 90 4.09 -1.85 -7.78
C SER A 90 2.98 -2.59 -7.04
N ARG A 91 2.12 -3.25 -7.81
CA ARG A 91 0.89 -3.86 -7.35
C ARG A 91 0.61 -5.14 -8.14
N GLN A 92 0.38 -6.25 -7.46
CA GLN A 92 0.00 -7.51 -8.10
C GLN A 92 -1.25 -8.10 -7.46
N GLU A 93 -2.27 -8.37 -8.27
CA GLU A 93 -3.52 -8.99 -7.84
C GLU A 93 -3.46 -10.51 -7.99
N PHE A 94 -3.90 -11.20 -6.94
CA PHE A 94 -4.07 -12.64 -6.87
C PHE A 94 -5.53 -12.94 -6.54
N ARG A 95 -6.16 -13.81 -7.33
CA ARG A 95 -7.52 -14.29 -7.04
C ARG A 95 -7.41 -15.65 -6.35
N PRO A 96 -7.79 -15.77 -5.06
CA PRO A 96 -7.81 -17.06 -4.40
C PRO A 96 -8.86 -17.95 -5.07
N GLU A 97 -8.58 -19.25 -5.17
CA GLU A 97 -9.60 -20.21 -5.57
C GLU A 97 -10.70 -20.24 -4.50
N LYS A 98 -11.95 -20.21 -4.94
CA LYS A 98 -13.07 -20.27 -4.00
C LYS A 98 -13.16 -21.66 -3.39
N GLN A 99 -13.03 -21.73 -2.07
CA GLN A 99 -13.47 -22.91 -1.33
C GLN A 99 -15.01 -22.89 -1.23
N LEU A 100 -15.62 -24.04 -1.51
CA LEU A 100 -17.09 -24.21 -1.51
C LEU A 100 -17.67 -24.32 -0.08
N THR A 101 -16.81 -24.44 0.94
CA THR A 101 -17.19 -24.55 2.34
C THR A 101 -16.99 -23.22 3.06
N PRO A 102 -17.98 -22.76 3.86
CA PRO A 102 -17.83 -21.55 4.64
C PRO A 102 -16.69 -21.66 5.64
N GLN A 103 -15.80 -20.68 5.63
CA GLN A 103 -14.69 -20.61 6.58
C GLN A 103 -14.74 -19.28 7.36
N ALA A 104 -14.39 -19.34 8.64
CA ALA A 104 -14.25 -18.13 9.47
C ALA A 104 -12.88 -17.47 9.32
N THR A 105 -11.92 -18.20 8.74
CA THR A 105 -10.52 -17.78 8.56
C THR A 105 -10.00 -18.31 7.25
N ALA A 106 -9.18 -17.53 6.54
CA ALA A 106 -8.49 -17.96 5.34
C ALA A 106 -7.00 -17.64 5.45
N ILE A 107 -6.16 -18.56 4.99
CA ILE A 107 -4.73 -18.32 4.82
C ILE A 107 -4.48 -18.19 3.32
N VAL A 108 -3.89 -17.06 2.94
CA VAL A 108 -3.50 -16.80 1.55
C VAL A 108 -1.99 -16.69 1.48
N GLU A 109 -1.40 -17.30 0.46
CA GLU A 109 0.02 -17.24 0.18
C GLU A 109 0.20 -16.88 -1.29
N MET A 110 1.05 -15.89 -1.56
CA MET A 110 1.24 -15.34 -2.90
C MET A 110 2.68 -14.90 -3.10
N THR A 111 3.16 -15.07 -4.32
CA THR A 111 4.53 -14.72 -4.69
C THR A 111 4.49 -13.61 -5.73
N MET A 112 5.08 -12.46 -5.40
CA MET A 112 5.23 -11.31 -6.28
C MET A 112 6.69 -11.07 -6.59
N CYS A 113 7.06 -11.03 -7.87
CA CYS A 113 8.40 -10.66 -8.30
C CYS A 113 8.39 -9.21 -8.79
N PRO A 114 9.06 -8.27 -8.11
CA PRO A 114 9.10 -6.89 -8.54
C PRO A 114 9.97 -6.72 -9.79
N ASP A 115 9.56 -5.82 -10.69
CA ASP A 115 10.34 -5.49 -11.90
C ASP A 115 11.70 -4.86 -11.56
N ARG A 116 11.74 -4.06 -10.48
CA ARG A 116 12.97 -3.48 -9.92
C ARG A 116 13.28 -4.11 -8.57
N LYS A 117 14.45 -4.73 -8.47
CA LYS A 117 14.96 -5.30 -7.22
C LYS A 117 15.53 -4.21 -6.32
N ALA A 118 15.29 -4.31 -5.02
CA ALA A 118 15.70 -3.32 -4.04
C ALA A 118 16.14 -3.98 -2.72
N PRO A 119 17.10 -3.40 -2.00
CA PRO A 119 17.62 -3.97 -0.74
C PRO A 119 16.55 -4.05 0.36
N ALA A 120 15.50 -3.24 0.26
CA ALA A 120 14.33 -3.33 1.12
C ALA A 120 13.06 -2.91 0.39
N TYR A 121 11.92 -3.37 0.90
CA TYR A 121 10.60 -3.01 0.43
C TYR A 121 9.71 -2.66 1.63
N ARG A 122 8.93 -1.58 1.55
CA ARG A 122 7.72 -1.46 2.37
C ARG A 122 6.61 -2.17 1.63
N TRP A 123 5.77 -2.92 2.32
CA TRP A 123 4.72 -3.69 1.67
C TRP A 123 3.47 -3.81 2.55
N ARG A 124 2.34 -4.11 1.92
CA ARG A 124 1.08 -4.44 2.59
C ARG A 124 0.21 -5.35 1.71
N LEU A 125 -0.72 -6.06 2.35
CA LEU A 125 -1.82 -6.75 1.69
C LEU A 125 -3.05 -5.87 1.65
N VAL A 126 -3.76 -5.96 0.53
CA VAL A 126 -5.04 -5.31 0.28
C VAL A 126 -6.04 -6.39 -0.10
N GLY A 127 -6.99 -6.66 0.80
CA GLY A 127 -8.07 -7.61 0.56
C GLY A 127 -9.26 -6.90 -0.08
N VAL A 128 -9.70 -7.41 -1.23
CA VAL A 128 -10.83 -6.88 -1.98
C VAL A 128 -12.05 -7.75 -1.72
N ASN A 129 -13.14 -7.10 -1.31
CA ASN A 129 -14.41 -7.76 -1.08
C ASN A 129 -15.17 -7.95 -2.41
N VAL A 130 -15.85 -9.08 -2.58
CA VAL A 130 -16.75 -9.31 -3.72
C VAL A 130 -17.86 -8.25 -3.79
N LEU A 131 -18.25 -7.72 -2.64
CA LEU A 131 -19.17 -6.61 -2.49
C LEU A 131 -18.40 -5.28 -2.60
N THR A 132 -18.45 -4.66 -3.78
CA THR A 132 -17.63 -3.49 -4.15
C THR A 132 -17.87 -2.21 -3.36
N ARG A 133 -18.93 -2.15 -2.52
CA ARG A 133 -19.20 -0.98 -1.66
C ARG A 133 -18.37 -0.97 -0.39
N PHE A 134 -17.79 -2.10 0.01
CA PHE A 134 -16.95 -2.18 1.19
C PHE A 134 -15.55 -1.65 0.87
N ALA A 135 -14.96 -0.94 1.83
CA ALA A 135 -13.57 -0.52 1.74
C ALA A 135 -12.66 -1.75 1.72
N HIS A 136 -11.50 -1.62 1.07
CA HIS A 136 -10.50 -2.68 1.08
C HIS A 136 -9.99 -2.95 2.50
N ALA A 137 -9.83 -4.23 2.85
CA ALA A 137 -9.18 -4.63 4.08
C ALA A 137 -7.67 -4.44 3.93
N LEU A 138 -7.08 -3.50 4.67
CA LEU A 138 -5.65 -3.20 4.61
C LEU A 138 -4.90 -3.90 5.75
N SER A 139 -3.80 -4.58 5.45
CA SER A 139 -2.85 -5.01 6.49
C SER A 139 -2.04 -3.81 6.98
N LYS A 140 -1.34 -4.00 8.11
CA LYS A 140 -0.28 -3.06 8.50
C LYS A 140 0.80 -3.03 7.42
N VAL A 141 1.37 -1.85 7.19
CA VAL A 141 2.56 -1.69 6.34
C VAL A 141 3.76 -2.20 7.13
N GLN A 142 4.55 -3.06 6.51
CA GLN A 142 5.74 -3.66 7.09
C GLN A 142 6.94 -3.44 6.18
N THR A 143 8.13 -3.46 6.76
CA THR A 143 9.38 -3.40 6.01
C THR A 143 9.96 -4.79 5.90
N LEU A 144 10.26 -5.20 4.67
CA LEU A 144 10.96 -6.44 4.33
C LEU A 144 12.34 -6.08 3.82
N VAL A 145 13.38 -6.58 4.46
CA VAL A 145 14.77 -6.45 3.99
C VAL A 145 15.09 -7.66 3.11
N ALA A 146 15.56 -7.42 1.90
CA ALA A 146 16.06 -8.46 1.02
C ALA A 146 17.53 -8.76 1.35
N ASP A 147 17.96 -10.01 1.26
CA ASP A 147 19.37 -10.36 1.41
C ASP A 147 20.14 -9.89 0.16
N PRO A 148 21.03 -8.89 0.26
CA PRO A 148 21.76 -8.37 -0.87
C PRO A 148 22.78 -9.37 -1.44
N ASN A 149 23.14 -10.42 -0.69
CA ASN A 149 24.11 -11.43 -1.11
C ASN A 149 23.44 -12.69 -1.69
N ALA A 150 22.11 -12.69 -1.83
CA ALA A 150 21.41 -13.87 -2.32
C ALA A 150 21.73 -14.14 -3.82
N PRO A 151 21.96 -15.41 -4.20
CA PRO A 151 22.29 -15.75 -5.57
C PRO A 151 21.16 -15.39 -6.54
N GLY A 152 21.47 -14.57 -7.56
CA GLY A 152 20.49 -14.08 -8.54
C GLY A 152 19.82 -12.74 -8.16
N PHE A 153 20.22 -12.13 -7.05
CA PHE A 153 19.81 -10.79 -6.63
C PHE A 153 20.74 -9.73 -7.24
N ASN A 154 20.48 -9.32 -8.47
CA ASN A 154 21.16 -8.17 -9.08
C ASN A 154 20.32 -6.92 -8.84
N LEU A 155 20.81 -6.01 -7.99
CA LEU A 155 20.24 -4.67 -7.89
C LEU A 155 20.45 -3.92 -9.21
N PRO A 156 19.50 -3.08 -9.65
CA PRO A 156 19.77 -2.14 -10.72
C PRO A 156 20.97 -1.28 -10.32
N VAL A 157 22.05 -1.35 -11.09
CA VAL A 157 23.15 -0.41 -10.96
C VAL A 157 22.59 0.93 -11.40
N GLU A 158 22.52 1.90 -10.48
CA GLU A 158 22.24 3.28 -10.85
C GLU A 158 23.37 3.73 -11.78
N GLU A 159 23.11 3.81 -13.08
CA GLU A 159 24.04 4.39 -14.04
C GLU A 159 24.30 5.82 -13.60
N ALA A 160 25.46 6.05 -12.99
CA ALA A 160 25.94 7.38 -12.70
C ALA A 160 25.85 8.20 -13.98
N ALA A 161 25.05 9.28 -13.95
CA ALA A 161 24.90 10.20 -15.07
C ALA A 161 26.31 10.54 -15.61
N PRO A 162 26.53 10.49 -16.94
CA PRO A 162 27.85 10.80 -17.49
C PRO A 162 28.22 12.20 -17.03
N GLN A 163 29.34 12.32 -16.32
CA GLN A 163 29.87 13.62 -15.94
C GLN A 163 30.15 14.37 -17.24
N GLN A 164 29.32 15.38 -17.53
CA GLN A 164 29.60 16.33 -18.60
C GLN A 164 30.89 17.07 -18.22
N GLN A 165 32.02 16.56 -18.70
CA GLN A 165 33.29 17.26 -18.70
C GLN A 165 33.07 18.57 -19.47
N THR A 166 32.89 19.65 -18.73
CA THR A 166 32.85 20.99 -19.29
C THR A 166 34.29 21.33 -19.68
N GLU A 167 34.64 21.11 -20.93
CA GLU A 167 35.88 21.57 -21.52
C GLU A 167 35.87 23.11 -21.49
N ILE A 168 36.67 23.68 -20.58
CA ILE A 168 36.88 25.11 -20.48
C ILE A 168 37.76 25.50 -21.66
N VAL A 169 37.16 26.03 -22.73
CA VAL A 169 37.90 26.73 -23.79
C VAL A 169 38.26 28.10 -23.23
N LEU A 170 39.54 28.29 -22.90
CA LEU A 170 40.08 29.63 -22.62
C LEU A 170 40.29 30.39 -23.95
N PRO A 171 40.04 31.73 -23.97
CA PRO A 171 40.13 32.57 -25.15
C PRO A 171 41.57 32.83 -25.64
#